data_AF-A0A969SJY3-F1
#
_entry.id   AF-A0A969SJY3-F1
#
_cell.length_a   1.000
_cell.length_b   1.000
_cell.length_c   1.000
_cell.angle_alpha   90.00
_cell.angle_beta   90.00
_cell.angle_gamma   90.00
#
_symmetry.space_group_name_H-M   'P 1'
#
loop_
_entity.id
_entity.type
_entity.pdbx_description
1 polymer ?
#
loop_
_entity_poly.entity_id
_entity_poly.type
_entity_poly.pdbx_seq_one_letter_code
_entity_poly.pdbx_strand_id
1 'polypeptide(L)'
;MAHTFLLEPGRWMLQGNWLERNGMPISVKGMTLVAWNRDNWFTMVTKLIFPSSKHPEIALQYKGRLDDGERQYTFLLQHNLLGQVEGEGWIGPEAIIQRYWVLGDRQRRSGFETLHRVSNNTYHLTSGIMEGHFLISTMEANVERQMS
;
A
#
# COMPACT_ATOMS: atom_id res chain seq x y z
N MET A 1 8.66 -14.67 -13.75
CA MET A 1 7.27 -14.40 -14.18
C MET A 1 6.96 -12.93 -13.88
N ALA A 2 5.98 -12.28 -14.51
CA ALA A 2 5.70 -10.84 -14.30
C ALA A 2 4.74 -10.59 -13.12
N HIS A 3 4.88 -9.46 -12.41
CA HIS A 3 3.94 -9.05 -11.36
C HIS A 3 2.54 -8.78 -11.92
N THR A 4 1.52 -8.91 -11.10
CA THR A 4 0.12 -8.62 -11.46
C THR A 4 -0.50 -7.58 -10.53
N PHE A 5 -0.12 -7.57 -9.24
CA PHE A 5 -0.49 -6.48 -8.34
C PHE A 5 0.07 -5.17 -8.90
N LEU A 6 -0.73 -4.11 -8.85
CA LEU A 6 -0.50 -2.82 -9.50
C LEU A 6 -0.48 -2.86 -11.03
N LEU A 7 0.13 -3.86 -11.68
CA LEU A 7 0.32 -3.91 -13.14
C LEU A 7 -0.93 -4.31 -13.91
N GLU A 8 -1.87 -5.00 -13.28
CA GLU A 8 -3.13 -5.39 -13.89
C GLU A 8 -4.32 -4.81 -13.12
N PRO A 9 -5.41 -4.42 -13.80
CA PRO A 9 -6.67 -4.15 -13.12
C PRO A 9 -7.13 -5.37 -12.31
N GLY A 10 -7.64 -5.12 -11.11
CA GLY A 10 -8.06 -6.21 -10.24
C GLY A 10 -8.48 -5.75 -8.86
N ARG A 11 -9.21 -6.64 -8.20
CA ARG A 11 -9.60 -6.51 -6.80
C ARG A 11 -8.77 -7.46 -5.96
N TRP A 12 -8.25 -6.95 -4.86
CA TRP A 12 -7.33 -7.65 -3.98
C TRP A 12 -7.85 -7.56 -2.55
N MET A 13 -7.81 -8.67 -1.84
CA MET A 13 -8.19 -8.76 -0.43
C MET A 13 -6.92 -8.80 0.41
N LEU A 14 -6.92 -8.06 1.51
CA LEU A 14 -5.82 -7.98 2.46
C LEU A 14 -6.27 -8.56 3.79
N GLN A 15 -5.45 -9.43 4.39
CA GLN A 15 -5.66 -9.94 5.75
C GLN A 15 -4.34 -10.05 6.48
N GLY A 16 -4.26 -9.51 7.69
CA GLY A 16 -3.01 -9.49 8.43
C GLY A 16 -3.11 -8.87 9.81
N ASN A 17 -1.97 -8.36 10.27
CA ASN A 17 -1.81 -7.73 11.56
C ASN A 17 -1.20 -6.34 11.42
N TRP A 18 -1.74 -5.41 12.19
CA TRP A 18 -1.17 -4.09 12.44
C TRP A 18 -0.52 -4.09 13.82
N LEU A 19 0.69 -3.57 13.91
CA LEU A 19 1.48 -3.55 15.13
C LEU A 19 1.89 -2.12 15.45
N GLU A 20 1.80 -1.79 16.72
CA GLU A 20 2.23 -0.52 17.31
C GLU A 20 3.21 -0.81 18.44
N ARG A 21 4.02 0.18 18.82
CA ARG A 21 5.15 -0.03 19.76
C ARG A 21 4.80 -0.75 21.06
N ASN A 22 3.62 -0.50 21.61
CA ASN A 22 3.23 -0.95 22.96
C ASN A 22 1.87 -1.67 22.99
N GLY A 23 1.56 -2.47 21.97
CA GLY A 23 0.27 -3.14 21.85
C GLY A 23 0.38 -4.60 21.44
N MET A 24 -0.68 -5.37 21.71
CA MET A 24 -0.89 -6.64 21.04
C MET A 24 -1.16 -6.39 19.54
N PRO A 25 -0.80 -7.32 18.65
CA PRO A 25 -1.15 -7.21 17.24
C PRO A 25 -2.66 -7.02 17.05
N ILE A 26 -3.03 -6.07 16.19
CA ILE A 26 -4.40 -5.73 15.86
C ILE A 26 -4.74 -6.37 14.51
N SER A 27 -5.75 -7.22 14.47
CA SER A 27 -6.19 -7.81 13.20
C SER A 27 -6.68 -6.72 12.24
N VAL A 28 -6.15 -6.74 11.02
CA VAL A 28 -6.52 -5.84 9.93
C VAL A 28 -7.07 -6.64 8.77
N LYS A 29 -8.15 -6.13 8.19
CA LYS A 29 -8.69 -6.61 6.92
C LYS A 29 -8.77 -5.45 5.95
N GLY A 30 -8.53 -5.72 4.67
CA GLY A 30 -8.56 -4.67 3.68
C GLY A 30 -8.97 -5.16 2.31
N MET A 31 -9.18 -4.18 1.45
CA MET A 31 -9.49 -4.40 0.06
C MET A 31 -8.83 -3.31 -0.76
N THR A 32 -8.19 -3.71 -1.85
CA THR A 32 -7.55 -2.82 -2.80
C THR A 32 -8.16 -3.04 -4.18
N LEU A 33 -8.57 -1.97 -4.83
CA LEU A 33 -9.00 -1.96 -6.23
C LEU A 33 -7.95 -1.24 -7.06
N VAL A 34 -7.42 -1.92 -8.07
CA VAL A 34 -6.48 -1.37 -9.05
C VAL A 34 -7.22 -1.19 -10.38
N ALA A 35 -7.08 -0.03 -10.99
CA ALA A 35 -7.59 0.26 -12.33
C ALA A 35 -6.56 1.05 -13.14
N TRP A 36 -6.55 0.84 -14.45
CA TRP A 36 -5.68 1.52 -15.39
C TRP A 36 -6.50 2.30 -16.41
N ASN A 37 -5.97 3.45 -16.84
CA ASN A 37 -6.46 4.15 -18.01
C ASN A 37 -5.52 3.91 -19.21
N ARG A 38 -5.86 4.46 -20.39
CA ARG A 38 -5.11 4.25 -21.63
C ARG A 38 -3.77 5.01 -21.71
N ASP A 39 -3.50 5.92 -20.78
CA ASP A 39 -2.37 6.86 -20.84
C ASP A 39 -1.32 6.52 -19.76
N ASN A 40 -1.16 5.25 -19.41
CA ASN A 40 -0.20 4.77 -18.42
C ASN A 40 -0.43 5.29 -16.99
N TRP A 41 -1.64 5.79 -16.69
CA TRP A 41 -2.02 6.10 -15.32
C TRP A 41 -2.77 4.95 -14.68
N PHE A 42 -2.40 4.67 -13.44
CA PHE A 42 -3.14 3.80 -12.56
C PHE A 42 -3.86 4.62 -11.48
N THR A 43 -4.97 4.07 -11.04
CA THR A 43 -5.61 4.44 -9.77
C THR A 43 -5.64 3.21 -8.89
N MET A 44 -5.40 3.42 -7.60
CA MET A 44 -5.51 2.37 -6.61
C MET A 44 -6.34 2.91 -5.44
N VAL A 45 -7.34 2.16 -4.99
CA VAL A 45 -8.13 2.54 -3.82
C VAL A 45 -8.03 1.42 -2.81
N THR A 46 -7.50 1.72 -1.63
CA THR A 46 -7.40 0.76 -0.53
C THR A 46 -8.25 1.23 0.63
N LYS A 47 -9.04 0.31 1.19
CA LYS A 47 -9.73 0.49 2.47
C LYS A 47 -9.25 -0.58 3.44
N LEU A 48 -8.81 -0.17 4.62
CA LEU A 48 -8.47 -1.04 5.75
C LEU A 48 -9.45 -0.82 6.89
N ILE A 49 -9.86 -1.92 7.51
CA ILE A 49 -10.71 -1.96 8.69
C ILE A 49 -10.03 -2.78 9.78
N PHE A 50 -10.37 -2.50 11.03
CA PHE A 50 -9.81 -3.17 12.20
C PHE A 50 -10.96 -3.78 13.02
N PRO A 51 -11.43 -5.00 12.67
CA PRO A 51 -12.69 -5.54 13.20
C PRO A 51 -12.72 -5.72 14.72
N SER A 52 -11.56 -5.94 15.31
CA SER A 52 -11.40 -6.24 16.74
C SER A 52 -10.87 -5.05 17.54
N SER A 53 -10.86 -3.84 16.97
CA SER A 53 -10.36 -2.66 17.68
C SER A 53 -11.18 -1.41 17.37
N LYS A 54 -10.94 -0.35 18.15
CA LYS A 54 -11.49 0.99 17.90
C LYS A 54 -10.62 1.81 16.96
N HIS A 55 -9.61 1.20 16.33
CA HIS A 55 -8.72 1.90 15.43
C HIS A 55 -9.54 2.44 14.25
N PRO A 56 -9.37 3.72 13.87
CA PRO A 56 -10.11 4.28 12.75
C PRO A 56 -9.80 3.50 11.47
N GLU A 57 -10.80 3.39 10.59
CA GLU A 57 -10.59 2.87 9.25
C GLU A 57 -9.55 3.72 8.50
N ILE A 58 -8.73 3.08 7.70
CA ILE A 58 -7.75 3.76 6.84
C ILE A 58 -8.27 3.69 5.41
N ALA A 59 -8.35 4.84 4.76
CA ALA A 59 -8.74 4.97 3.36
C ALA A 59 -7.63 5.67 2.59
N LEU A 60 -7.19 5.03 1.51
CA LEU A 60 -6.08 5.43 0.67
C LEU A 60 -6.55 5.50 -0.78
N GLN A 61 -6.35 6.65 -1.43
CA GLN A 61 -6.67 6.84 -2.84
C GLN A 61 -5.42 7.31 -3.58
N TYR A 62 -4.90 6.45 -4.43
CA TYR A 62 -3.69 6.67 -5.19
C TYR A 62 -4.05 7.05 -6.62
N LYS A 63 -3.29 7.99 -7.18
CA LYS A 63 -3.21 8.27 -8.60
C LYS A 63 -1.74 8.34 -8.97
N GLY A 64 -1.28 7.42 -9.81
CA GLY A 64 0.11 7.37 -10.23
C GLY A 64 0.27 7.07 -11.70
N ARG A 65 1.51 7.17 -12.17
CA ARG A 65 1.88 6.95 -13.56
C ARG A 65 3.09 6.03 -13.61
N LEU A 66 3.01 5.03 -14.48
CA LEU A 66 4.07 4.07 -14.74
C LEU A 66 4.13 3.88 -16.26
N ASP A 67 5.18 4.39 -16.90
CA ASP A 67 5.34 4.31 -18.34
C ASP A 67 5.74 2.88 -18.78
N ASP A 68 5.40 2.52 -20.02
CA ASP A 68 5.65 1.18 -20.55
C ASP A 68 7.16 0.83 -20.56
N GLY A 69 7.48 -0.33 -20.01
CA GLY A 69 8.88 -0.82 -19.92
C GLY A 69 9.67 -0.23 -18.74
N GLU A 70 9.14 0.80 -18.07
CA GLU A 70 9.75 1.35 -16.88
C GLU A 70 9.52 0.46 -15.66
N ARG A 71 10.39 0.62 -14.66
CA ARG A 71 10.24 -0.03 -13.35
C ARG A 71 9.95 0.96 -12.24
N GLN A 72 10.14 2.25 -12.49
CA GLN A 72 9.90 3.31 -11.53
C GLN A 72 8.56 3.97 -11.83
N TYR A 73 7.85 4.33 -10.77
CA TYR A 73 6.63 5.10 -10.86
C TYR A 73 6.55 6.11 -9.73
N THR A 74 5.73 7.14 -9.94
CA THR A 74 5.38 8.13 -8.92
C THR A 74 3.89 8.17 -8.74
N PHE A 75 3.44 8.59 -7.56
CA PHE A 75 2.03 8.70 -7.25
C PHE A 75 1.74 9.83 -6.27
N LEU A 76 0.52 10.35 -6.37
CA LEU A 76 -0.14 11.12 -5.33
C LEU A 76 -1.08 10.20 -4.58
N LEU A 77 -1.08 10.31 -3.25
CA LEU A 77 -1.93 9.56 -2.35
C LEU A 77 -2.74 10.53 -1.49
N GLN A 78 -4.05 10.39 -1.51
CA GLN A 78 -4.93 10.96 -0.49
C GLN A 78 -5.13 9.91 0.62
N HIS A 79 -4.59 10.19 1.79
CA HIS A 79 -4.76 9.38 2.99
C HIS A 79 -5.74 10.09 3.94
N ASN A 80 -6.77 9.39 4.42
CA ASN A 80 -7.78 10.03 5.28
C ASN A 80 -7.23 10.54 6.63
N LEU A 81 -6.26 9.86 7.24
CA LEU A 81 -5.62 10.28 8.50
C LEU A 81 -4.39 11.18 8.31
N LEU A 82 -3.58 10.95 7.27
CA LEU A 82 -2.34 11.70 7.04
C LEU A 82 -2.52 12.93 6.13
N GLY A 83 -3.62 13.01 5.37
CA GLY A 83 -3.84 14.06 4.39
C GLY A 83 -3.20 13.74 3.04
N GLN A 84 -2.62 14.75 2.39
CA GLN A 84 -2.00 14.59 1.07
C GLN A 84 -0.58 14.07 1.20
N VAL A 85 -0.27 13.08 0.36
CA VAL A 85 0.97 12.32 0.39
C VAL A 85 1.52 12.22 -1.03
N GLU A 86 2.83 12.32 -1.15
CA GLU A 86 3.58 12.00 -2.38
C GLU A 86 4.35 10.72 -2.18
N GLY A 87 4.57 9.97 -3.25
CA GLY A 87 5.37 8.77 -3.18
C GLY A 87 5.90 8.30 -4.52
N GLU A 88 6.76 7.30 -4.41
CA GLU A 88 7.43 6.67 -5.53
C GLU A 88 7.58 5.18 -5.25
N GLY A 89 7.72 4.40 -6.31
CA GLY A 89 7.92 2.97 -6.20
C GLY A 89 8.74 2.37 -7.32
N TRP A 90 9.19 1.14 -7.06
CA TRP A 90 9.99 0.31 -7.92
C TRP A 90 9.34 -1.06 -8.09
N ILE A 91 9.32 -1.54 -9.32
CA ILE A 91 8.91 -2.89 -9.67
C ILE A 91 10.18 -3.73 -9.85
N GLY A 92 10.57 -4.42 -8.78
CA GLY A 92 11.66 -5.38 -8.79
C GLY A 92 11.22 -6.73 -9.36
N PRO A 93 12.14 -7.69 -9.54
CA PRO A 93 11.79 -9.04 -9.99
C PRO A 93 10.87 -9.79 -9.00
N GLU A 94 11.17 -9.68 -7.71
CA GLU A 94 10.48 -10.44 -6.64
C GLU A 94 9.50 -9.59 -5.83
N ALA A 95 9.67 -8.27 -5.81
CA ALA A 95 8.85 -7.39 -5.00
C ALA A 95 8.54 -6.07 -5.70
N ILE A 96 7.38 -5.51 -5.36
CA ILE A 96 7.07 -4.10 -5.60
C ILE A 96 7.37 -3.37 -4.30
N ILE A 97 8.22 -2.35 -4.37
CA ILE A 97 8.64 -1.56 -3.20
C ILE A 97 8.21 -0.13 -3.45
N GLN A 98 7.53 0.48 -2.49
CA GLN A 98 7.18 1.89 -2.56
C GLN A 98 7.45 2.59 -1.25
N ARG A 99 7.67 3.90 -1.34
CA ARG A 99 7.76 4.79 -0.19
C ARG A 99 6.93 6.05 -0.43
N TYR A 100 6.57 6.70 0.66
CA TYR A 100 5.79 7.93 0.61
C TYR A 100 6.17 8.89 1.74
N TRP A 101 5.88 10.18 1.55
CA TRP A 101 6.06 11.23 2.54
C TRP A 101 4.85 12.16 2.57
N VAL A 102 4.44 12.56 3.78
CA VAL A 102 3.27 13.41 3.98
C VAL A 102 3.63 14.86 3.71
N LEU A 103 2.85 15.54 2.87
CA LEU A 103 3.09 16.94 2.52
C LEU A 103 2.60 17.89 3.62
N GLY A 104 3.41 18.90 3.94
CA GLY A 104 3.07 19.91 4.96
C GLY A 104 3.03 19.37 6.40
N ASP A 105 3.46 18.13 6.63
CA ASP A 105 3.41 17.49 7.94
C ASP A 105 4.59 17.88 8.83
N ARG A 106 4.29 18.51 9.98
CA ARG A 106 5.30 18.94 10.95
C ARG A 106 6.05 17.77 11.57
N GLN A 107 5.38 16.63 11.70
CA GLN A 107 5.93 15.38 12.23
C GLN A 107 6.83 14.64 11.22
N ARG A 108 6.91 15.12 9.97
CA ARG A 108 7.69 14.51 8.89
C ARG A 108 7.35 13.03 8.73
N ARG A 109 6.06 12.70 8.79
CA ARG A 109 5.62 11.33 8.63
C ARG A 109 5.89 10.84 7.22
N SER A 110 6.35 9.61 7.15
CA SER A 110 6.64 8.89 5.91
C SER A 110 6.29 7.43 6.09
N GLY A 111 6.34 6.66 5.02
CA GLY A 111 6.15 5.23 5.13
C GLY A 111 6.74 4.49 3.94
N PHE A 112 6.76 3.17 4.08
CA PHE A 112 7.19 2.26 3.03
C PHE A 112 6.24 1.06 2.97
N GLU A 113 6.15 0.45 1.80
CA GLU A 113 5.43 -0.79 1.57
C GLU A 113 6.27 -1.67 0.65
N THR A 114 6.34 -2.95 0.98
CA THR A 114 6.96 -3.99 0.16
C THR A 114 5.92 -5.08 -0.07
N LEU A 115 5.55 -5.30 -1.32
CA LEU A 115 4.74 -6.44 -1.75
C LEU A 115 5.67 -7.50 -2.34
N HIS A 116 6.10 -8.44 -1.51
CA HIS A 116 6.88 -9.60 -1.96
C HIS A 116 5.93 -10.60 -2.62
N ARG A 117 6.26 -11.01 -3.83
CA ARG A 117 5.41 -11.92 -4.59
C ARG A 117 5.54 -13.36 -4.09
N VAL A 118 4.40 -14.01 -3.91
CA VAL A 118 4.32 -15.45 -3.62
C VAL A 118 3.85 -16.21 -4.85
N SER A 119 2.89 -15.65 -5.57
CA SER A 119 2.34 -16.20 -6.81
C SER A 119 1.87 -15.08 -7.73
N ASN A 120 1.23 -15.41 -8.87
CA ASN A 120 0.59 -14.39 -9.71
C ASN A 120 -0.63 -13.74 -9.03
N ASN A 121 -1.18 -14.31 -7.97
CA ASN A 121 -2.40 -13.81 -7.32
C ASN A 121 -2.23 -13.65 -5.82
N THR A 122 -0.99 -13.73 -5.31
CA THR A 122 -0.71 -13.70 -3.87
C THR A 122 0.59 -12.96 -3.61
N TYR A 123 0.55 -12.04 -2.66
CA TYR A 123 1.67 -11.25 -2.19
C TYR A 123 1.71 -11.24 -0.66
N HIS A 124 2.92 -11.19 -0.10
CA HIS A 124 3.12 -10.80 1.29
C HIS A 124 3.44 -9.30 1.32
N LEU A 125 2.61 -8.54 2.01
CA LEU A 125 2.79 -7.13 2.25
C LEU A 125 3.48 -6.93 3.60
N THR A 126 4.55 -6.15 3.60
CA THR A 126 5.12 -5.52 4.79
C THR A 126 5.07 -4.01 4.61
N SER A 127 4.53 -3.27 5.58
CA SER A 127 4.55 -1.82 5.55
C SER A 127 4.97 -1.22 6.88
N GLY A 128 5.49 0.00 6.85
CA GLY A 128 5.83 0.74 8.05
C GLY A 128 5.46 2.21 7.90
N ILE A 129 4.99 2.82 8.99
CA ILE A 129 4.80 4.26 9.11
C ILE A 129 5.85 4.79 10.07
N MET A 130 6.55 5.83 9.65
CA MET A 130 7.56 6.51 10.44
C MET A 130 7.13 7.93 10.81
N GLU A 131 7.54 8.38 11.99
CA GLU A 131 7.54 9.77 12.42
C GLU A 131 8.99 10.22 12.61
N GLY A 132 9.50 11.05 11.70
CA GLY A 132 10.93 11.35 11.62
C GLY A 132 11.77 10.07 11.46
N HIS A 133 12.55 9.72 12.47
CA HIS A 133 13.41 8.52 12.47
C HIS A 133 12.79 7.29 13.16
N PHE A 134 11.57 7.42 13.70
CA PHE A 134 10.95 6.39 14.51
C PHE A 134 9.89 5.64 13.72
N LEU A 135 10.03 4.31 13.61
CA LEU A 135 8.93 3.45 13.16
C LEU A 135 7.82 3.48 14.23
N ILE A 136 6.65 4.04 13.91
CA ILE A 136 5.54 4.20 14.85
C ILE A 136 4.49 3.09 14.72
N SER A 137 4.34 2.54 13.52
CA SER A 137 3.53 1.35 13.28
C SER A 137 4.09 0.52 12.12
N THR A 138 3.72 -0.75 12.08
CA THR A 138 4.03 -1.68 10.99
C THR A 138 2.83 -2.56 10.70
N MET A 139 2.71 -3.04 9.47
CA MET A 139 1.69 -3.99 9.07
C MET A 139 2.34 -5.15 8.32
N GLU A 140 1.90 -6.36 8.62
CA GLU A 140 2.21 -7.55 7.85
C GLU A 140 0.89 -8.19 7.39
N ALA A 141 0.77 -8.52 6.11
CA ALA A 141 -0.47 -9.05 5.57
C ALA A 141 -0.26 -9.94 4.36
N ASN A 142 -1.22 -10.83 4.13
CA ASN A 142 -1.41 -11.52 2.87
C ASN A 142 -2.34 -10.69 1.98
N VAL A 143 -1.95 -10.54 0.71
CA VAL A 143 -2.72 -9.84 -0.31
C VAL A 143 -3.04 -10.83 -1.41
N GLU A 144 -4.33 -11.09 -1.61
CA GLU A 144 -4.82 -12.12 -2.54
C GLU A 144 -5.75 -11.52 -3.58
N ARG A 145 -5.55 -11.86 -4.86
CA ARG A 145 -6.44 -11.42 -5.93
C ARG A 145 -7.77 -12.13 -5.79
N GLN A 146 -8.86 -11.37 -5.81
CA GLN A 146 -10.19 -11.93 -5.90
C GLN A 146 -10.38 -12.50 -7.32
N MET A 147 -10.39 -13.82 -7.43
CA MET A 147 -10.73 -14.50 -8.67
C MET A 147 -12.26 -14.52 -8.81
N SER A 148 -12.74 -14.13 -9.99
CA SER A 148 -14.16 -14.19 -10.38
C SER A 148 -14.64 -15.61 -10.60
#